data_AF-A0A0S2S1R0-F1
#
_entry.id   AF-A0A0S2S1R0-F1
#
_cell.length_a   1.000
_cell.length_b   1.000
_cell.length_c   1.000
_cell.angle_alpha   90.00
_cell.angle_beta   90.00
_cell.angle_gamma   90.00
#
_symmetry.space_group_name_H-M   'P 1'
#
loop_
_entity.id
_entity.type
_entity.pdbx_description
1 polymer ?
#
loop_
_entity_poly.entity_id
_entity_poly.type
_entity_poly.pdbx_seq_one_letter_code
_entity_poly.pdbx_strand_id
1 'polypeptide(L)'
;MNQPQSSVFPPPPNSLLYHFKGIELVRRPAEVQSSGLSASAFASSSHPVPYHCLLMFIGGTGMVNIGPEQCLFHAGHGYWLTPGESYRIAPLDGTVPEYYKLMFEVIVMSAESGSDTALIENINSNPSIYKGPLLSGSREHIVTSSSKSIRLTEELFHSAHQPVHLHNPITALRQQIRLQELLLLWQESPTYVEDKDNSCPTLPASVEATITYMEKNYEKPMTVKQLAEQANVSIWQYSQMFRKRTGKKPLHYLTELRLNHAKRLLLECKRPLREIARQVGFSDEYYFNRRFRQMTGIPPRQYALTVPCSVRVKDWTGHQIHIPRRPSRIIYHGETMGDLFALGAKAIGGSLRFSEYSVYKHRLGHVADVGLPLDTRLTRALDPDLIIIANSDEQEYERIAGIAPTVTFNSFATLEERLRTLGSWLDKEREAEQWLSAFATRNLGMWQQLGTEITVGETASVFIFDHGDRLFVMGMSGFSAALYHPQGFQPAEPIQKVLDERLGFAEIEPNQLPDYAGDRIFMLIPTAPDSKRTLDLMLNSALWRSLPAVRQGQVYFVEADRWNWNDAMTRQKLLTALPKLLGASS
;
A
#
# COMPACT_ATOMS: atom_id res chain seq x y z
N MET A 1 -15.66 -68.06 2.90
CA MET A 1 -16.21 -66.86 3.57
C MET A 1 -15.48 -65.65 3.02
N ASN A 2 -16.03 -65.03 1.98
CA ASN A 2 -15.51 -63.77 1.44
C ASN A 2 -15.99 -62.65 2.35
N GLN A 3 -15.08 -61.98 3.04
CA GLN A 3 -15.37 -60.69 3.67
C GLN A 3 -15.70 -59.68 2.57
N PRO A 4 -16.74 -58.85 2.72
CA PRO A 4 -17.04 -57.79 1.77
C PRO A 4 -15.90 -56.75 1.83
N GLN A 5 -15.39 -56.35 0.65
CA GLN A 5 -14.50 -55.20 0.54
C GLN A 5 -15.23 -53.98 1.10
N SER A 6 -14.82 -53.54 2.29
CA SER A 6 -15.31 -52.32 2.92
C SER A 6 -15.07 -51.15 1.96
N SER A 7 -16.11 -50.38 1.66
CA SER A 7 -15.98 -49.08 1.02
C SER A 7 -15.07 -48.20 1.88
N VAL A 8 -13.80 -48.08 1.50
CA VAL A 8 -12.82 -47.25 2.19
C VAL A 8 -13.16 -45.80 1.89
N PHE A 9 -13.93 -45.16 2.76
CA PHE A 9 -14.10 -43.72 2.73
C PHE A 9 -12.75 -43.05 3.07
N PRO A 10 -12.35 -41.98 2.37
CA PRO A 10 -11.13 -41.28 2.71
C PRO A 10 -11.23 -40.75 4.14
N PRO A 11 -10.15 -40.87 4.94
CA PRO A 11 -10.10 -40.25 6.26
C PRO A 11 -10.34 -38.73 6.16
N PRO A 12 -10.92 -38.10 7.20
CA PRO A 12 -11.25 -36.68 7.14
C PRO A 12 -9.98 -35.84 6.92
N PRO A 13 -10.02 -34.78 6.09
CA PRO A 13 -8.82 -34.05 5.67
C PRO A 13 -7.93 -33.53 6.82
N ASN A 14 -8.52 -33.20 7.96
CA ASN A 14 -7.84 -32.74 9.17
C ASN A 14 -7.06 -33.83 9.93
N SER A 15 -7.22 -35.10 9.56
CA SER A 15 -6.48 -36.24 10.13
C SER A 15 -5.30 -36.71 9.26
N LEU A 16 -5.08 -36.04 8.11
CA LEU A 16 -4.07 -36.38 7.13
C LEU A 16 -2.85 -35.45 7.24
N LEU A 17 -1.68 -36.04 7.44
CA LEU A 17 -0.40 -35.36 7.33
C LEU A 17 0.24 -35.72 5.99
N TYR A 18 0.50 -34.72 5.16
CA TYR A 18 1.16 -34.90 3.88
C TYR A 18 2.67 -34.75 4.06
N HIS A 19 3.48 -35.56 3.39
CA HIS A 19 4.94 -35.45 3.40
C HIS A 19 5.45 -35.38 1.95
N PHE A 20 5.94 -34.21 1.55
CA PHE A 20 6.48 -33.98 0.21
C PHE A 20 7.70 -34.88 -0.07
N LYS A 21 7.68 -35.61 -1.20
CA LYS A 21 8.79 -36.47 -1.64
C LYS A 21 9.56 -35.91 -2.82
N GLY A 22 8.90 -35.11 -3.65
CA GLY A 22 9.54 -34.50 -4.81
C GLY A 22 8.53 -34.12 -5.87
N ILE A 23 9.03 -33.45 -6.89
CA ILE A 23 8.27 -33.05 -8.06
C ILE A 23 9.19 -33.18 -9.27
N GLU A 24 8.66 -33.64 -10.39
CA GLU A 24 9.39 -33.80 -11.63
C GLU A 24 8.64 -33.09 -12.75
N LEU A 25 9.37 -32.50 -13.70
CA LEU A 25 8.79 -31.93 -14.91
C LEU A 25 9.13 -32.87 -16.07
N VAL A 26 8.08 -33.42 -16.69
CA VAL A 26 8.24 -34.34 -17.81
C VAL A 26 8.06 -33.57 -19.12
N ARG A 27 9.16 -33.39 -19.86
CA ARG A 27 9.27 -32.81 -21.21
C ARG A 27 10.23 -33.68 -22.01
N ARG A 28 9.91 -34.09 -23.25
CA ARG A 28 10.91 -34.80 -24.10
C ARG A 28 11.74 -33.79 -24.92
N PRO A 29 13.06 -34.00 -25.11
CA PRO A 29 13.86 -33.21 -26.03
C PRO A 29 13.61 -33.63 -27.48
N ALA A 30 13.75 -32.68 -28.41
CA ALA A 30 13.78 -32.97 -29.84
C ALA A 30 15.16 -33.53 -30.21
N GLU A 31 15.29 -34.85 -30.41
CA GLU A 31 16.31 -35.44 -31.28
C GLU A 31 16.02 -36.91 -31.61
N VAL A 32 16.49 -37.32 -32.80
CA VAL A 32 16.35 -38.60 -33.52
C VAL A 32 15.10 -38.75 -34.42
N GLN A 33 15.13 -38.03 -35.54
CA GLN A 33 14.73 -38.62 -36.83
C GLN A 33 15.86 -39.55 -37.29
N SER A 34 15.64 -40.87 -37.27
CA SER A 34 16.13 -41.82 -38.29
C SER A 34 15.78 -43.25 -37.90
N SER A 35 15.40 -44.03 -38.92
CA SER A 35 14.94 -45.42 -38.89
C SER A 35 13.51 -45.64 -38.40
N GLY A 36 12.65 -46.01 -39.34
CA GLY A 36 11.24 -46.30 -39.11
C GLY A 36 11.05 -47.47 -38.16
N LEU A 37 10.39 -47.20 -37.05
CA LEU A 37 9.68 -48.16 -36.21
C LEU A 37 8.41 -47.47 -35.71
N SER A 38 7.35 -48.27 -35.61
CA SER A 38 5.94 -47.92 -35.41
C SER A 38 5.62 -46.96 -34.26
N ALA A 39 4.40 -46.41 -34.28
CA ALA A 39 3.73 -45.60 -33.27
C ALA A 39 3.56 -46.25 -31.86
N SER A 40 4.57 -46.98 -31.36
CA SER A 40 4.57 -47.71 -30.09
C SER A 40 5.49 -47.10 -29.01
N ALA A 41 6.14 -45.96 -29.27
CA ALA A 41 7.12 -45.36 -28.36
C ALA A 41 6.55 -44.36 -27.30
N PHE A 42 5.21 -44.31 -27.14
CA PHE A 42 4.51 -43.53 -26.09
C PHE A 42 4.00 -44.40 -24.93
N ALA A 43 4.44 -45.65 -24.81
CA ALA A 43 4.21 -46.39 -23.58
C ALA A 43 5.21 -45.91 -22.52
N SER A 44 4.82 -44.93 -21.68
CA SER A 44 5.47 -44.78 -20.37
C SER A 44 5.45 -46.16 -19.71
N SER A 45 6.62 -46.62 -19.26
CA SER A 45 6.77 -47.92 -18.61
C SER A 45 5.73 -48.05 -17.50
N SER A 46 4.98 -49.16 -17.49
CA SER A 46 3.83 -49.39 -16.61
C SER A 46 4.24 -49.73 -15.18
N HIS A 47 5.25 -49.03 -14.65
CA HIS A 47 5.69 -49.24 -13.28
C HIS A 47 4.71 -48.56 -12.31
N PRO A 48 4.30 -49.26 -11.25
CA PRO A 48 3.39 -48.71 -10.26
C PRO A 48 4.07 -47.53 -9.55
N VAL A 49 3.31 -46.47 -9.27
CA VAL A 49 3.84 -45.32 -8.54
C VAL A 49 4.07 -45.69 -7.06
N PRO A 50 5.24 -45.35 -6.47
CA PRO A 50 5.57 -45.74 -5.09
C PRO A 50 4.89 -44.86 -4.03
N TYR A 51 4.45 -43.65 -4.43
CA TYR A 51 3.84 -42.63 -3.56
C TYR A 51 2.53 -42.14 -4.17
N HIS A 52 1.74 -41.37 -3.42
CA HIS A 52 0.63 -40.62 -4.00
C HIS A 52 1.19 -39.65 -5.02
N CYS A 53 0.62 -39.67 -6.22
CA CYS A 53 1.07 -38.82 -7.31
C CYS A 53 -0.06 -37.93 -7.80
N LEU A 54 0.29 -36.68 -8.10
CA LEU A 54 -0.53 -35.76 -8.86
C LEU A 54 0.14 -35.47 -10.19
N LEU A 55 -0.53 -35.81 -11.29
CA LEU A 55 -0.13 -35.41 -12.63
C LEU A 55 -0.84 -34.10 -12.96
N MET A 56 -0.09 -33.05 -13.32
CA MET A 56 -0.64 -31.76 -13.73
C MET A 56 -0.15 -31.40 -15.12
N PHE A 57 -1.04 -31.53 -16.11
CA PHE A 57 -0.76 -31.22 -17.50
C PHE A 57 -0.76 -29.70 -17.70
N ILE A 58 0.33 -29.19 -18.29
CA ILE A 58 0.53 -27.77 -18.62
C ILE A 58 0.66 -27.56 -20.14
N GLY A 59 0.78 -28.64 -20.91
CA GLY A 59 0.83 -28.61 -22.38
C GLY A 59 0.46 -29.95 -23.02
N GLY A 60 -0.01 -29.89 -24.26
CA GLY A 60 -0.43 -31.06 -25.05
C GLY A 60 -1.88 -31.51 -24.78
N THR A 61 -2.33 -32.44 -25.62
CA THR A 61 -3.66 -33.07 -25.52
C THR A 61 -3.54 -34.56 -25.82
N GLY A 62 -4.32 -35.40 -25.15
CA GLY A 62 -4.19 -36.84 -25.30
C GLY A 62 -5.07 -37.62 -24.33
N MET A 63 -4.86 -38.93 -24.26
CA MET A 63 -5.49 -39.80 -23.29
C MET A 63 -4.51 -40.18 -22.19
N VAL A 64 -4.96 -40.12 -20.94
CA VAL A 64 -4.28 -40.73 -19.79
C VAL A 64 -5.06 -41.96 -19.34
N ASN A 65 -4.39 -43.09 -19.29
CA ASN A 65 -4.95 -44.37 -18.87
C ASN A 65 -4.40 -44.67 -17.48
N ILE A 66 -5.26 -44.69 -16.46
CA ILE A 66 -4.89 -45.00 -15.06
C ILE A 66 -5.64 -46.28 -14.68
N GLY A 67 -4.94 -47.40 -14.64
CA GLY A 67 -5.58 -48.71 -14.54
C GLY A 67 -6.60 -48.95 -15.69
N PRO A 68 -7.89 -49.24 -15.40
CA PRO A 68 -8.94 -49.44 -16.41
C PRO A 68 -9.59 -48.15 -16.90
N GLU A 69 -9.34 -47.00 -16.26
CA GLU A 69 -9.98 -45.72 -16.59
C GLU A 69 -9.21 -44.98 -17.69
N GLN A 70 -9.96 -44.45 -18.66
CA GLN A 70 -9.41 -43.70 -19.80
C GLN A 70 -9.94 -42.27 -19.74
N CYS A 71 -9.07 -41.30 -19.47
CA CYS A 71 -9.45 -39.88 -19.34
C CYS A 71 -8.78 -39.05 -20.43
N LEU A 72 -9.50 -38.07 -20.98
CA LEU A 72 -8.94 -37.12 -21.95
C LEU A 72 -8.27 -35.98 -21.19
N PHE A 73 -6.98 -35.74 -21.43
CA PHE A 73 -6.27 -34.60 -20.87
C PHE A 73 -6.10 -33.46 -21.89
N HIS A 74 -6.15 -32.24 -21.36
CA HIS A 74 -5.61 -31.04 -21.99
C HIS A 74 -4.77 -30.25 -20.98
N ALA A 75 -4.07 -29.22 -21.43
CA ALA A 75 -3.40 -28.28 -20.52
C ALA A 75 -4.39 -27.74 -19.48
N GLY A 76 -4.02 -27.78 -18.21
CA GLY A 76 -4.88 -27.50 -17.06
C GLY A 76 -5.56 -28.73 -16.46
N HIS A 77 -5.47 -29.93 -17.02
CA HIS A 77 -5.99 -31.12 -16.34
C HIS A 77 -5.01 -31.66 -15.31
N GLY A 78 -5.51 -32.19 -14.22
CA GLY A 78 -4.71 -33.07 -13.39
C GLY A 78 -5.44 -34.23 -12.75
N TYR A 79 -4.66 -35.24 -12.44
CA TYR A 79 -5.14 -36.58 -12.12
C TYR A 79 -4.41 -37.15 -10.92
N TRP A 80 -5.18 -37.74 -10.02
CA TRP A 80 -4.69 -38.40 -8.81
C TRP A 80 -4.34 -39.86 -9.07
N LEU A 81 -3.21 -40.30 -8.52
CA LEU A 81 -2.83 -41.69 -8.45
C LEU A 81 -2.50 -42.07 -7.01
N THR A 82 -2.96 -43.26 -6.65
CA THR A 82 -2.65 -43.91 -5.37
C THR A 82 -1.40 -44.79 -5.48
N PRO A 83 -0.66 -44.99 -4.39
CA PRO A 83 0.49 -45.89 -4.37
C PRO A 83 0.12 -47.29 -4.89
N GLY A 84 0.82 -47.77 -5.91
CA GLY A 84 0.55 -49.05 -6.56
C GLY A 84 -0.17 -48.96 -7.91
N GLU A 85 -0.73 -47.80 -8.28
CA GLU A 85 -1.35 -47.61 -9.60
C GLU A 85 -0.30 -47.35 -10.69
N SER A 86 -0.57 -47.88 -11.89
CA SER A 86 0.23 -47.61 -13.09
C SER A 86 -0.57 -46.72 -14.05
N TYR A 87 0.13 -45.85 -14.79
CA TYR A 87 -0.48 -45.00 -15.79
C TYR A 87 0.25 -45.02 -17.13
N ARG A 88 -0.51 -44.76 -18.21
CA ARG A 88 0.01 -44.59 -19.57
C ARG A 88 -0.54 -43.32 -20.20
N ILE A 89 0.30 -42.54 -20.87
CA ILE A 89 -0.09 -41.31 -21.57
C ILE A 89 0.04 -41.54 -23.08
N ALA A 90 -1.06 -41.39 -23.81
CA ALA A 90 -1.11 -41.49 -25.27
C ALA A 90 -1.51 -40.12 -25.86
N PRO A 91 -0.59 -39.37 -26.50
CA PRO A 91 -0.94 -38.07 -27.08
C PRO A 91 -1.89 -38.19 -28.26
N LEU A 92 -2.70 -37.15 -28.46
CA LEU A 92 -3.52 -36.92 -29.64
C LEU A 92 -2.86 -35.83 -30.52
N ASP A 93 -3.05 -35.94 -31.83
CA ASP A 93 -2.68 -34.92 -32.83
C ASP A 93 -1.20 -34.49 -32.88
N GLY A 94 -0.27 -35.41 -32.55
CA GLY A 94 1.17 -35.14 -32.63
C GLY A 94 1.69 -34.12 -31.61
N THR A 95 0.88 -33.73 -30.63
CA THR A 95 1.28 -32.82 -29.56
C THR A 95 2.20 -33.53 -28.56
N VAL A 96 3.17 -32.80 -28.00
CA VAL A 96 4.05 -33.32 -26.95
C VAL A 96 3.39 -33.04 -25.60
N PRO A 97 3.06 -34.07 -24.80
CA PRO A 97 2.50 -33.85 -23.48
C PRO A 97 3.56 -33.26 -22.56
N GLU A 98 3.16 -32.26 -21.80
CA GLU A 98 3.99 -31.58 -20.83
C GLU A 98 3.25 -31.52 -19.50
N TYR A 99 3.85 -32.08 -18.44
CA TYR A 99 3.20 -32.15 -17.14
C TYR A 99 4.19 -32.18 -15.98
N TYR A 100 3.73 -31.68 -14.83
CA TYR A 100 4.38 -31.90 -13.55
C TYR A 100 3.89 -33.19 -12.91
N LYS A 101 4.80 -33.97 -12.36
CA LYS A 101 4.53 -35.16 -11.54
C LYS A 101 4.94 -34.85 -10.11
N LEU A 102 3.97 -34.55 -9.27
CA LEU A 102 4.15 -34.25 -7.86
C LEU A 102 3.98 -35.52 -7.03
N MET A 103 4.91 -35.79 -6.10
CA MET A 103 4.94 -37.02 -5.29
C MET A 103 4.94 -36.69 -3.79
N PHE A 104 4.09 -37.37 -3.02
CA PHE A 104 4.05 -37.22 -1.57
C PHE A 104 3.52 -38.47 -0.87
N GLU A 105 3.86 -38.64 0.41
CA GLU A 105 3.28 -39.64 1.29
C GLU A 105 2.14 -39.04 2.12
N VAL A 106 1.17 -39.88 2.48
CA VAL A 106 0.11 -39.50 3.41
C VAL A 106 0.24 -40.34 4.66
N ILE A 107 0.33 -39.65 5.80
CA ILE A 107 0.48 -40.22 7.13
C ILE A 107 -0.83 -39.97 7.86
N VAL A 108 -1.43 -41.03 8.40
CA VAL A 108 -2.65 -40.96 9.21
C VAL A 108 -2.30 -41.18 10.66
N MET A 109 -2.84 -40.30 11.50
CA MET A 109 -2.84 -40.44 12.96
C MET A 109 -4.21 -40.99 13.36
N SER A 110 -4.32 -42.28 13.67
CA SER A 110 -5.61 -42.83 14.13
C SER A 110 -5.94 -42.33 15.53
N ALA A 111 -7.20 -41.97 15.79
CA ALA A 111 -7.73 -41.86 17.15
C ALA A 111 -8.27 -43.23 17.57
N GLU A 112 -8.07 -43.63 18.83
CA GLU A 112 -8.82 -44.76 19.38
C GLU A 112 -10.33 -44.44 19.34
N SER A 113 -11.09 -45.44 18.92
CA SER A 113 -12.48 -45.38 18.49
C SER A 113 -13.42 -44.60 19.42
N GLY A 114 -14.20 -43.67 18.83
CA GLY A 114 -15.52 -43.31 19.35
C GLY A 114 -15.84 -41.83 19.49
N SER A 115 -15.76 -41.02 18.43
CA SER A 115 -16.69 -39.91 18.12
C SER A 115 -16.16 -39.06 16.96
N ASP A 116 -17.01 -38.76 15.98
CA ASP A 116 -16.72 -37.91 14.82
C ASP A 116 -16.46 -36.42 15.16
N THR A 117 -16.18 -36.09 16.42
CA THR A 117 -16.04 -34.70 16.90
C THR A 117 -14.84 -34.45 17.81
N ALA A 118 -13.97 -35.42 18.06
CA ALA A 118 -12.78 -35.20 18.87
C ALA A 118 -11.67 -34.48 18.06
N LEU A 119 -11.65 -33.15 18.14
CA LEU A 119 -10.44 -32.34 17.90
C LEU A 119 -9.32 -32.89 18.81
N ILE A 120 -8.29 -33.50 18.22
CA ILE A 120 -6.88 -33.61 18.68
C ILE A 120 -6.63 -33.75 20.20
N GLU A 121 -7.48 -34.42 20.98
CA GLU A 121 -7.29 -34.44 22.44
C GLU A 121 -6.57 -35.69 22.99
N ASN A 122 -6.39 -36.78 22.23
CA ASN A 122 -5.49 -37.87 22.64
C ASN A 122 -5.08 -38.75 21.44
N ILE A 123 -3.96 -38.44 20.78
CA ILE A 123 -3.36 -39.31 19.76
C ILE A 123 -2.30 -40.18 20.44
N ASN A 124 -2.69 -41.34 20.96
CA ASN A 124 -1.76 -42.36 21.49
C ASN A 124 -1.37 -43.42 20.45
N SER A 125 -1.78 -43.26 19.18
CA SER A 125 -1.54 -44.24 18.12
C SER A 125 -0.27 -43.94 17.32
N ASN A 126 0.45 -44.99 16.90
CA ASN A 126 1.58 -44.85 16.00
C ASN A 126 1.15 -44.35 14.61
N PRO A 127 1.86 -43.38 14.01
CA PRO A 127 1.61 -42.93 12.65
C PRO A 127 1.74 -44.08 11.66
N SER A 128 0.81 -44.16 10.69
CA SER A 128 0.87 -45.16 9.62
C SER A 128 0.73 -44.52 8.24
N ILE A 129 1.37 -45.12 7.23
CA ILE A 129 1.30 -44.64 5.84
C ILE A 129 -0.05 -45.07 5.26
N TYR A 130 -0.88 -44.09 4.93
CA TYR A 130 -2.11 -44.30 4.18
C TYR A 130 -1.78 -44.54 2.72
N LYS A 131 -2.38 -45.56 2.11
CA LYS A 131 -2.18 -45.93 0.70
C LYS A 131 -3.48 -45.87 -0.12
N GLY A 132 -4.59 -45.48 0.50
CA GLY A 132 -5.90 -45.44 -0.15
C GLY A 132 -6.13 -44.16 -0.96
N PRO A 133 -7.33 -44.02 -1.58
CA PRO A 133 -7.74 -42.82 -2.29
C PRO A 133 -7.91 -41.63 -1.33
N LEU A 134 -7.56 -40.42 -1.78
CA LEU A 134 -7.62 -39.20 -0.99
C LEU A 134 -8.92 -38.41 -1.17
N LEU A 135 -9.69 -38.70 -2.22
CA LEU A 135 -10.93 -38.00 -2.55
C LEU A 135 -12.03 -39.02 -2.85
N SER A 136 -13.23 -38.73 -2.36
CA SER A 136 -14.46 -39.46 -2.67
C SER A 136 -15.14 -38.79 -3.87
N GLY A 137 -14.79 -39.17 -5.09
CA GLY A 137 -15.33 -38.57 -6.32
C GLY A 137 -14.50 -38.83 -7.57
N SER A 138 -14.78 -38.07 -8.63
CA SER A 138 -14.06 -38.14 -9.92
C SER A 138 -12.56 -37.88 -9.75
N ARG A 139 -11.72 -38.73 -10.35
CA ARG A 139 -10.25 -38.67 -10.26
C ARG A 139 -9.63 -37.52 -11.06
N GLU A 140 -10.44 -36.89 -11.92
CA GLU A 140 -10.09 -35.78 -12.79
C GLU A 140 -10.45 -34.45 -12.13
N HIS A 141 -9.49 -33.52 -12.13
CA HIS A 141 -9.73 -32.12 -11.80
C HIS A 141 -9.31 -31.23 -12.97
N ILE A 142 -10.23 -30.35 -13.34
CA ILE A 142 -9.97 -29.31 -14.33
C ILE A 142 -9.47 -28.07 -13.58
N VAL A 143 -8.19 -27.78 -13.78
CA VAL A 143 -7.50 -26.63 -13.23
C VAL A 143 -7.40 -25.57 -14.34
N THR A 144 -8.05 -24.43 -14.16
CA THR A 144 -7.99 -23.34 -15.16
C THR A 144 -6.54 -22.83 -15.29
N SER A 145 -6.12 -22.49 -16.52
CA SER A 145 -4.73 -22.08 -16.83
C SER A 145 -4.27 -20.77 -16.16
N SER A 146 -5.17 -20.07 -15.46
CA SER A 146 -4.92 -18.86 -14.65
C SER A 146 -4.99 -19.10 -13.14
N SER A 147 -5.09 -20.36 -12.70
CA SER A 147 -5.29 -20.73 -11.30
C SER A 147 -4.01 -20.65 -10.46
N LYS A 148 -4.19 -20.27 -9.19
CA LYS A 148 -3.16 -20.26 -8.15
C LYS A 148 -2.40 -21.61 -8.05
N SER A 149 -3.04 -22.72 -8.41
CA SER A 149 -2.47 -24.07 -8.42
C SER A 149 -1.29 -24.25 -9.35
N ILE A 150 -1.36 -23.82 -10.62
CA ILE A 150 -0.24 -23.99 -11.57
C ILE A 150 0.99 -23.21 -11.09
N ARG A 151 0.78 -21.96 -10.65
CA ARG A 151 1.85 -21.12 -10.10
C ARG A 151 2.49 -21.76 -8.86
N LEU A 152 1.69 -22.29 -7.94
CA LEU A 152 2.21 -22.99 -6.75
C LEU A 152 3.01 -24.24 -7.13
N THR A 153 2.58 -24.98 -8.15
CA THR A 153 3.31 -26.15 -8.66
C THR A 153 4.65 -25.76 -9.30
N GLU A 154 4.69 -24.68 -10.09
CA GLU A 154 5.93 -24.13 -10.65
C GLU A 154 6.89 -23.66 -9.56
N GLU A 155 6.40 -22.91 -8.57
CA GLU A 155 7.18 -22.47 -7.42
C GLU A 155 7.76 -23.64 -6.63
N LEU A 156 6.94 -24.68 -6.41
CA LEU A 156 7.36 -25.90 -5.74
C LEU A 156 8.46 -26.61 -6.55
N PHE A 157 8.27 -26.74 -7.87
CA PHE A 157 9.28 -27.29 -8.79
C PHE A 157 10.61 -26.55 -8.73
N HIS A 158 10.59 -25.23 -8.89
CA HIS A 158 11.81 -24.42 -8.82
C HIS A 158 12.50 -24.54 -7.46
N SER A 159 11.73 -24.55 -6.37
CA SER A 159 12.30 -24.69 -5.02
C SER A 159 12.90 -26.08 -4.75
N ALA A 160 12.37 -27.13 -5.36
CA ALA A 160 12.87 -28.50 -5.20
C ALA A 160 14.15 -28.79 -6.01
N HIS A 161 14.45 -27.98 -7.04
CA HIS A 161 15.61 -28.16 -7.92
C HIS A 161 16.69 -27.08 -7.74
N GLN A 162 16.67 -26.33 -6.63
CA GLN A 162 17.74 -25.38 -6.30
C GLN A 162 19.06 -26.12 -5.97
N PRO A 163 20.23 -25.53 -6.22
CA PRO A 163 21.51 -26.18 -5.94
C PRO A 163 21.67 -26.57 -4.46
N VAL A 164 22.28 -27.74 -4.22
CA VAL A 164 22.34 -28.47 -2.93
C VAL A 164 22.85 -27.63 -1.74
N HIS A 165 23.69 -26.61 -1.99
CA HIS A 165 24.24 -25.74 -0.93
C HIS A 165 23.22 -24.78 -0.26
N LEU A 166 21.97 -24.71 -0.74
CA LEU A 166 20.88 -23.88 -0.20
C LEU A 166 19.76 -24.69 0.49
N HIS A 167 19.92 -26.01 0.63
CA HIS A 167 18.94 -26.88 1.30
C HIS A 167 19.00 -26.73 2.84
N ASN A 168 18.45 -25.61 3.32
CA ASN A 168 18.18 -25.38 4.73
C ASN A 168 16.84 -26.08 5.13
N PRO A 169 16.70 -26.64 6.36
CA PRO A 169 15.42 -27.14 6.89
C PRO A 169 14.21 -26.22 6.66
N ILE A 170 14.45 -24.90 6.62
CA ILE A 170 13.42 -23.88 6.30
C ILE A 170 12.90 -24.04 4.86
N THR A 171 13.74 -24.41 3.90
CA THR A 171 13.34 -24.64 2.51
C THR A 171 12.43 -25.86 2.39
N ALA A 172 12.74 -26.95 3.10
CA ALA A 172 11.89 -28.13 3.17
C ALA A 172 10.52 -27.82 3.81
N LEU A 173 10.51 -27.01 4.89
CA LEU A 173 9.26 -26.55 5.51
C LEU A 173 8.42 -25.69 4.55
N ARG A 174 9.05 -24.79 3.78
CA ARG A 174 8.35 -23.99 2.75
C ARG A 174 7.76 -24.85 1.63
N GLN A 175 8.47 -25.89 1.18
CA GLN A 175 7.96 -26.86 0.21
C GLN A 175 6.74 -27.60 0.76
N GLN A 176 6.80 -27.98 2.04
CA GLN A 176 5.71 -28.67 2.73
C GLN A 176 4.46 -27.80 2.88
N ILE A 177 4.60 -26.52 3.21
CA ILE A 177 3.47 -25.56 3.27
C ILE A 177 2.83 -25.38 1.89
N ARG A 178 3.64 -25.25 0.83
CA ARG A 178 3.14 -25.10 -0.54
C ARG A 178 2.38 -26.33 -1.04
N LEU A 179 2.86 -27.53 -0.71
CA LEU A 179 2.14 -28.78 -0.98
C LEU A 179 0.75 -28.74 -0.32
N GLN A 180 0.67 -28.38 0.96
CA GLN A 180 -0.59 -28.32 1.69
C GLN A 180 -1.55 -27.26 1.11
N GLU A 181 -1.03 -26.10 0.74
CA GLU A 181 -1.82 -25.04 0.08
C GLU A 181 -2.36 -25.52 -1.28
N LEU A 182 -1.55 -26.23 -2.06
CA LEU A 182 -1.99 -26.84 -3.32
C LEU A 182 -3.10 -27.86 -3.10
N LEU A 183 -2.94 -28.75 -2.11
CA LEU A 183 -3.94 -29.77 -1.77
C LEU A 183 -5.27 -29.15 -1.29
N LEU A 184 -5.21 -28.06 -0.53
CA LEU A 184 -6.39 -27.34 -0.07
C LEU A 184 -7.20 -26.76 -1.24
N LEU A 185 -6.53 -26.09 -2.19
CA LEU A 185 -7.19 -25.53 -3.37
C LEU A 185 -7.93 -26.59 -4.20
N TRP A 186 -7.42 -27.82 -4.17
CA TRP A 186 -8.02 -28.95 -4.88
C TRP A 186 -9.21 -29.56 -4.14
N GLN A 187 -9.18 -29.57 -2.80
CA GLN A 187 -10.32 -29.98 -1.97
C GLN A 187 -11.47 -28.96 -2.01
N GLU A 188 -11.16 -27.67 -2.17
CA GLU A 188 -12.15 -26.60 -2.31
C GLU A 188 -12.75 -26.51 -3.73
N SER A 189 -12.20 -27.25 -4.69
CA SER A 189 -12.71 -27.30 -6.06
C SER A 189 -13.92 -28.25 -6.15
N PRO A 190 -15.06 -27.83 -6.73
CA PRO A 190 -16.25 -28.67 -6.77
C PRO A 190 -16.01 -29.95 -7.59
N THR A 191 -16.08 -31.11 -6.94
CA THR A 191 -16.01 -32.42 -7.60
C THR A 191 -17.23 -32.62 -8.49
N TYR A 192 -16.98 -32.74 -9.79
CA TYR A 192 -18.01 -33.03 -10.78
C TYR A 192 -18.45 -34.49 -10.62
N VAL A 193 -19.67 -34.73 -10.13
CA VAL A 193 -20.30 -36.06 -10.20
C VAL A 193 -21.06 -36.14 -11.53
N GLU A 194 -20.62 -37.03 -12.41
CA GLU A 194 -21.38 -37.38 -13.61
C GLU A 194 -22.52 -38.34 -13.22
N ASP A 195 -23.76 -37.91 -13.42
CA ASP A 195 -24.89 -38.84 -13.53
C ASP A 195 -24.76 -39.61 -14.84
N LYS A 196 -24.52 -40.91 -14.74
CA LYS A 196 -24.71 -41.87 -15.83
C LYS A 196 -26.20 -41.94 -16.16
N ASP A 197 -26.62 -41.18 -17.17
CA ASP A 197 -27.64 -41.55 -18.15
C ASP A 197 -27.97 -40.31 -19.00
N ASN A 198 -27.30 -40.17 -20.14
CA ASN A 198 -27.94 -39.89 -21.44
C ASN A 198 -26.89 -39.61 -22.52
N SER A 199 -27.21 -40.10 -23.71
CA SER A 199 -26.48 -40.00 -24.96
C SER A 199 -26.08 -38.56 -25.36
N CYS A 200 -24.86 -38.45 -25.89
CA CYS A 200 -24.18 -37.30 -26.51
C CYS A 200 -25.08 -36.38 -27.39
N PRO A 201 -24.79 -35.06 -27.50
CA PRO A 201 -23.45 -34.52 -27.70
C PRO A 201 -22.92 -33.63 -26.58
N THR A 202 -21.64 -33.81 -26.29
CA THR A 202 -20.75 -33.02 -25.43
C THR A 202 -20.81 -31.51 -25.75
N LEU A 203 -21.54 -30.71 -24.96
CA LEU A 203 -21.46 -29.24 -24.97
C LEU A 203 -21.51 -28.53 -23.57
N PRO A 204 -20.83 -29.01 -22.50
CA PRO A 204 -20.46 -28.15 -21.36
C PRO A 204 -19.42 -27.08 -21.71
N ALA A 205 -18.44 -27.46 -22.54
CA ALA A 205 -17.28 -26.62 -22.88
C ALA A 205 -17.66 -25.33 -23.62
N SER A 206 -18.80 -25.30 -24.32
CA SER A 206 -19.21 -24.14 -25.11
C SER A 206 -19.72 -22.98 -24.24
N VAL A 207 -20.40 -23.25 -23.12
CA VAL A 207 -20.81 -22.20 -22.17
C VAL A 207 -19.61 -21.70 -21.36
N GLU A 208 -18.70 -22.58 -20.96
CA GLU A 208 -17.46 -22.20 -20.27
C GLU A 208 -16.53 -21.34 -21.15
N ALA A 209 -16.46 -21.66 -22.45
CA ALA A 209 -15.78 -20.80 -23.42
C ALA A 209 -16.41 -19.41 -23.50
N THR A 210 -17.75 -19.31 -23.41
CA THR A 210 -18.41 -17.99 -23.37
C THR A 210 -18.19 -17.25 -22.05
N ILE A 211 -18.11 -17.94 -20.90
CA ILE A 211 -17.78 -17.32 -19.61
C ILE A 211 -16.34 -16.78 -19.65
N THR A 212 -15.40 -17.58 -20.14
CA THR A 212 -13.99 -17.16 -20.33
C THR A 212 -13.91 -15.97 -21.28
N TYR A 213 -14.70 -15.97 -22.35
CA TYR A 213 -14.79 -14.84 -23.28
C TYR A 213 -15.32 -13.59 -22.59
N MET A 214 -16.37 -13.71 -21.77
CA MET A 214 -16.92 -12.61 -20.97
C MET A 214 -15.87 -12.06 -19.99
N GLU A 215 -15.10 -12.92 -19.33
CA GLU A 215 -14.01 -12.53 -18.41
C GLU A 215 -12.87 -11.80 -19.10
N LYS A 216 -12.50 -12.21 -20.32
CA LYS A 216 -11.44 -11.55 -21.10
C LYS A 216 -11.89 -10.26 -21.79
N ASN A 217 -13.20 -10.10 -22.05
CA ASN A 217 -13.71 -9.03 -22.89
C ASN A 217 -14.82 -8.19 -22.23
N TYR A 218 -14.97 -8.22 -20.89
CA TYR A 218 -16.09 -7.59 -20.18
C TYR A 218 -16.35 -6.12 -20.53
N GLU A 219 -15.31 -5.40 -20.95
CA GLU A 219 -15.32 -3.98 -21.34
C GLU A 219 -16.15 -3.73 -22.62
N LYS A 220 -16.29 -4.74 -23.48
CA LYS A 220 -16.98 -4.64 -24.77
C LYS A 220 -18.50 -4.84 -24.61
N PRO A 221 -19.34 -4.20 -25.45
CA PRO A 221 -20.77 -4.48 -25.49
C PRO A 221 -21.00 -5.94 -25.93
N MET A 222 -21.82 -6.68 -25.18
CA MET A 222 -22.15 -8.08 -25.45
C MET A 222 -23.66 -8.31 -25.37
N THR A 223 -24.17 -9.18 -26.23
CA THR A 223 -25.57 -9.60 -26.24
C THR A 223 -25.70 -11.10 -26.00
N VAL A 224 -26.84 -11.52 -25.43
CA VAL A 224 -27.11 -12.96 -25.21
C VAL A 224 -27.15 -13.72 -26.53
N LYS A 225 -27.57 -13.07 -27.62
CA LYS A 225 -27.57 -13.66 -28.97
C LYS A 225 -26.16 -14.04 -29.43
N GLN A 226 -25.20 -13.13 -29.32
CA GLN A 226 -23.80 -13.39 -29.70
C GLN A 226 -23.17 -14.51 -28.86
N LEU A 227 -23.47 -14.53 -27.56
CA LEU A 227 -22.95 -15.58 -26.68
C LEU A 227 -23.56 -16.95 -27.01
N ALA A 228 -24.85 -16.99 -27.36
CA ALA A 228 -25.53 -18.22 -27.78
C ALA A 228 -25.00 -18.73 -29.13
N GLU A 229 -24.77 -17.83 -30.09
CA GLU A 229 -24.16 -18.14 -31.39
C GLU A 229 -22.73 -18.69 -31.22
N GLN A 230 -21.92 -18.07 -30.36
CA GLN A 230 -20.57 -18.54 -30.03
C GLN A 230 -20.57 -19.91 -29.35
N ALA A 231 -21.62 -20.23 -28.59
CA ALA A 231 -21.80 -21.53 -27.96
C ALA A 231 -22.52 -22.57 -28.85
N ASN A 232 -22.86 -22.20 -30.09
CA ASN A 232 -23.61 -23.00 -31.06
C ASN A 232 -24.93 -23.59 -30.53
N VAL A 233 -25.66 -22.79 -29.72
CA VAL A 233 -26.93 -23.18 -29.11
C VAL A 233 -27.99 -22.08 -29.27
N SER A 234 -29.27 -22.43 -29.13
CA SER A 234 -30.32 -21.42 -29.12
C SER A 234 -30.22 -20.49 -27.89
N ILE A 235 -30.70 -19.25 -28.00
CA ILE A 235 -30.69 -18.24 -26.92
C ILE A 235 -31.36 -18.77 -25.64
N TRP A 236 -32.44 -19.54 -25.79
CA TRP A 236 -33.19 -20.12 -24.69
C TRP A 236 -32.38 -21.22 -23.98
N GLN A 237 -31.80 -22.15 -24.74
CA GLN A 237 -30.93 -23.20 -24.21
C GLN A 237 -29.70 -22.59 -23.54
N TYR A 238 -29.05 -21.61 -24.18
CA TYR A 238 -27.91 -20.88 -23.64
C TYR A 238 -28.23 -20.26 -22.27
N SER A 239 -29.35 -19.54 -22.17
CA SER A 239 -29.73 -18.87 -20.93
C SER A 239 -30.01 -19.86 -19.79
N GLN A 240 -30.61 -21.02 -20.10
CA GLN A 240 -30.85 -22.08 -19.10
C GLN A 240 -29.54 -22.76 -18.69
N MET A 241 -28.67 -23.11 -19.64
CA MET A 241 -27.38 -23.72 -19.37
C MET A 241 -26.46 -22.78 -18.57
N PHE A 242 -26.41 -21.50 -18.95
CA PHE A 242 -25.64 -20.47 -18.25
C PHE A 242 -26.15 -20.27 -16.81
N ARG A 243 -27.48 -20.22 -16.60
CA ARG A 243 -28.06 -20.13 -15.26
C ARG A 243 -27.81 -21.38 -14.42
N LYS A 244 -27.92 -22.57 -15.03
CA LYS A 244 -27.63 -23.84 -14.36
C LYS A 244 -26.18 -23.91 -13.87
N ARG A 245 -25.24 -23.32 -14.62
CA ARG A 245 -23.81 -23.26 -14.29
C ARG A 245 -23.44 -22.15 -13.30
N THR A 246 -23.91 -20.92 -13.54
CA THR A 246 -23.46 -19.72 -12.80
C THR A 246 -24.45 -19.26 -11.71
N GLY A 247 -25.63 -19.89 -11.62
CA GLY A 247 -26.75 -19.44 -10.80
C GLY A 247 -27.42 -18.14 -11.28
N LYS A 248 -26.89 -17.49 -12.32
CA LYS A 248 -27.27 -16.13 -12.75
C LYS A 248 -27.62 -16.08 -14.23
N LYS A 249 -28.35 -15.04 -14.66
CA LYS A 249 -28.58 -14.77 -16.09
C LYS A 249 -27.30 -14.17 -16.72
N PRO A 250 -27.02 -14.42 -18.02
CA PRO A 250 -25.79 -13.95 -18.68
C PRO A 250 -25.48 -12.46 -18.50
N LEU A 251 -26.44 -11.57 -18.78
CA LEU A 251 -26.22 -10.12 -18.64
C LEU A 251 -26.08 -9.66 -17.18
N HIS A 252 -26.67 -10.40 -16.24
CA HIS A 252 -26.52 -10.13 -14.81
C HIS A 252 -25.11 -10.47 -14.35
N TYR A 253 -24.59 -11.63 -14.78
CA TYR A 253 -23.20 -12.04 -14.56
C TYR A 253 -22.21 -11.03 -15.14
N LEU A 254 -22.42 -10.58 -16.38
CA LEU A 254 -21.58 -9.54 -17.00
C LEU A 254 -21.59 -8.25 -16.18
N THR A 255 -22.77 -7.81 -15.71
CA THR A 255 -22.87 -6.59 -14.89
C THR A 255 -22.06 -6.72 -13.61
N GLU A 256 -22.16 -7.86 -12.93
CA GLU A 256 -21.42 -8.12 -11.70
C GLU A 256 -19.92 -8.20 -11.90
N LEU A 257 -19.48 -8.85 -12.97
CA LEU A 257 -18.09 -8.89 -13.38
C LEU A 257 -17.52 -7.47 -13.58
N ARG A 258 -18.24 -6.62 -14.33
CA ARG A 258 -17.86 -5.21 -14.54
C ARG A 258 -17.80 -4.42 -13.24
N LEU A 259 -18.75 -4.61 -12.33
CA LEU A 259 -18.77 -3.95 -11.03
C LEU A 259 -17.63 -4.41 -10.12
N ASN A 260 -17.26 -5.69 -10.15
CA ASN A 260 -16.12 -6.21 -9.39
C ASN A 260 -14.78 -5.67 -9.90
N HIS A 261 -14.62 -5.54 -11.22
CA HIS A 261 -13.47 -4.83 -11.80
C HIS A 261 -13.48 -3.34 -11.43
N ALA A 262 -14.65 -2.70 -11.44
CA ALA A 262 -14.79 -1.30 -11.03
C ALA A 262 -14.39 -1.09 -9.56
N LYS A 263 -14.72 -2.02 -8.65
CA LYS A 263 -14.23 -1.98 -7.26
C LYS A 263 -12.71 -1.92 -7.22
N ARG A 264 -12.00 -2.80 -7.94
CA ARG A 264 -10.53 -2.81 -7.96
C ARG A 264 -9.95 -1.50 -8.50
N LEU A 265 -10.49 -1.00 -9.62
CA LEU A 265 -10.06 0.28 -10.20
C LEU A 265 -10.33 1.48 -9.29
N LEU A 266 -11.40 1.44 -8.50
CA LEU A 266 -11.68 2.45 -7.48
C LEU A 266 -10.65 2.42 -6.33
N LEU A 267 -10.05 1.25 -6.05
CA LEU A 267 -8.98 1.09 -5.04
C LEU A 267 -7.59 1.51 -5.57
N GLU A 268 -7.34 1.36 -6.86
CA GLU A 268 -6.08 1.76 -7.53
C GLU A 268 -5.97 3.29 -7.73
N CYS A 269 -7.07 4.01 -7.52
CA CYS A 269 -7.15 5.41 -7.09
C CYS A 269 -6.40 6.45 -7.96
N LYS A 270 -6.58 6.49 -9.29
CA LYS A 270 -5.99 7.55 -10.14
C LYS A 270 -6.89 8.14 -11.23
N ARG A 271 -8.16 7.71 -11.35
CA ARG A 271 -9.02 8.04 -12.50
C ARG A 271 -10.38 8.62 -12.09
N PRO A 272 -10.94 9.58 -12.84
CA PRO A 272 -12.28 10.08 -12.61
C PRO A 272 -13.33 8.98 -12.81
N LEU A 273 -14.45 9.08 -12.10
CA LEU A 273 -15.48 8.03 -12.07
C LEU A 273 -16.03 7.68 -13.46
N ARG A 274 -16.19 8.70 -14.31
CA ARG A 274 -16.59 8.57 -15.71
C ARG A 274 -15.64 7.69 -16.52
N GLU A 275 -14.33 7.82 -16.30
CA GLU A 275 -13.33 6.98 -16.98
C GLU A 275 -13.38 5.55 -16.48
N ILE A 276 -13.55 5.34 -15.17
CA ILE A 276 -13.71 4.00 -14.59
C ILE A 276 -14.95 3.32 -15.17
N ALA A 277 -16.08 4.03 -15.22
CA ALA A 277 -17.32 3.52 -15.81
C ALA A 277 -17.13 3.10 -17.27
N ARG A 278 -16.48 3.93 -18.08
CA ARG A 278 -16.18 3.61 -19.49
C ARG A 278 -15.21 2.43 -19.62
N GLN A 279 -14.17 2.39 -18.80
CA GLN A 279 -13.16 1.34 -18.82
C GLN A 279 -13.76 -0.02 -18.47
N VAL A 280 -14.69 -0.10 -17.52
CA VAL A 280 -15.37 -1.35 -17.18
C VAL A 280 -16.56 -1.66 -18.09
N GLY A 281 -16.78 -0.91 -19.16
CA GLY A 281 -17.78 -1.20 -20.20
C GLY A 281 -19.19 -0.64 -19.95
N PHE A 282 -19.35 0.32 -19.03
CA PHE A 282 -20.59 1.10 -18.92
C PHE A 282 -20.54 2.34 -19.81
N SER A 283 -21.54 2.51 -20.66
CA SER A 283 -21.70 3.69 -21.52
C SER A 283 -22.24 4.91 -20.77
N ASP A 284 -23.00 4.68 -19.69
CA ASP A 284 -23.67 5.71 -18.89
C ASP A 284 -23.21 5.66 -17.43
N GLU A 285 -22.66 6.78 -16.96
CA GLU A 285 -22.20 6.98 -15.58
C GLU A 285 -23.34 6.89 -14.56
N TYR A 286 -24.53 7.40 -14.89
CA TYR A 286 -25.70 7.34 -14.01
C TYR A 286 -26.18 5.90 -13.82
N TYR A 287 -26.21 5.13 -14.91
CA TYR A 287 -26.55 3.71 -14.87
C TYR A 287 -25.52 2.91 -14.06
N PHE A 288 -24.22 3.16 -14.27
CA PHE A 288 -23.15 2.56 -13.48
C PHE A 288 -23.31 2.85 -11.98
N ASN A 289 -23.53 4.12 -11.60
CA ASN A 289 -23.68 4.52 -10.21
C ASN A 289 -24.87 3.81 -9.53
N ARG A 290 -26.03 3.78 -10.21
CA ARG A 290 -27.22 3.07 -9.72
C ARG A 290 -26.95 1.58 -9.52
N ARG A 291 -26.31 0.91 -10.48
CA ARG A 291 -26.02 -0.54 -10.41
C ARG A 291 -24.95 -0.86 -9.37
N PHE A 292 -23.93 0.00 -9.22
CA PHE A 292 -22.91 -0.15 -8.19
C PHE A 292 -23.54 -0.05 -6.80
N ARG A 293 -24.31 1.02 -6.52
CA ARG A 293 -25.00 1.19 -5.23
C ARG A 293 -25.96 0.05 -4.90
N GLN A 294 -26.67 -0.48 -5.90
CA GLN A 294 -27.53 -1.66 -5.72
C GLN A 294 -26.75 -2.91 -5.28
N MET A 295 -25.51 -3.07 -5.74
CA MET A 295 -24.68 -4.23 -5.40
C MET A 295 -23.89 -4.05 -4.10
N THR A 296 -23.37 -2.85 -3.83
CA THR A 296 -22.44 -2.58 -2.72
C THR A 296 -23.09 -1.90 -1.52
N GLY A 297 -24.34 -1.45 -1.64
CA GLY A 297 -25.04 -0.67 -0.62
C GLY A 297 -24.65 0.81 -0.58
N ILE A 298 -23.47 1.18 -1.09
CA ILE A 298 -22.94 2.56 -1.08
C ILE A 298 -22.52 3.03 -2.49
N PRO A 299 -22.63 4.34 -2.80
CA PRO A 299 -22.18 4.89 -4.09
C PRO A 299 -20.67 4.69 -4.33
N PRO A 300 -20.21 4.58 -5.59
CA PRO A 300 -18.80 4.37 -5.94
C PRO A 300 -17.82 5.37 -5.30
N ARG A 301 -18.20 6.65 -5.24
CA ARG A 301 -17.38 7.71 -4.64
C ARG A 301 -17.22 7.52 -3.14
N GLN A 302 -18.27 7.08 -2.46
CA GLN A 302 -18.23 6.76 -1.04
C GLN A 302 -17.43 5.48 -0.80
N TYR A 303 -17.59 4.47 -1.67
CA TYR A 303 -16.81 3.23 -1.63
C TYR A 303 -15.30 3.50 -1.70
N ALA A 304 -14.85 4.37 -2.59
CA ALA A 304 -13.45 4.78 -2.71
C ALA A 304 -12.92 5.59 -1.51
N LEU A 305 -13.80 6.22 -0.74
CA LEU A 305 -13.44 6.94 0.50
C LEU A 305 -13.40 6.01 1.72
N THR A 306 -14.24 4.96 1.73
CA THR A 306 -14.33 4.01 2.84
C THR A 306 -13.29 2.90 2.80
N VAL A 307 -12.70 2.60 1.64
CA VAL A 307 -11.65 1.59 1.53
C VAL A 307 -10.29 2.28 1.41
N PRO A 308 -9.37 2.13 2.39
CA PRO A 308 -8.11 2.86 2.41
C PRO A 308 -7.22 2.46 1.24
N CYS A 309 -7.10 3.32 0.23
CA CYS A 309 -5.98 3.27 -0.70
C CYS A 309 -4.76 3.81 0.04
N SER A 310 -3.72 2.99 0.23
CA SER A 310 -2.47 3.42 0.87
C SER A 310 -1.39 3.73 -0.17
N VAL A 311 -0.58 4.74 0.11
CA VAL A 311 0.60 5.11 -0.67
C VAL A 311 1.84 4.79 0.16
N ARG A 312 2.84 4.16 -0.45
CA ARG A 312 4.13 3.95 0.19
C ARG A 312 4.94 5.25 0.12
N VAL A 313 5.43 5.71 1.26
CA VAL A 313 6.26 6.91 1.38
C VAL A 313 7.54 6.62 2.14
N LYS A 314 8.58 7.40 1.83
CA LYS A 314 9.80 7.49 2.65
C LYS A 314 9.69 8.77 3.48
N ASP A 315 9.85 8.66 4.79
CA ASP A 315 9.84 9.82 5.69
C ASP A 315 11.24 10.44 5.84
N TRP A 316 11.38 11.43 6.73
CA TRP A 316 12.64 12.16 6.91
C TRP A 316 13.78 11.28 7.46
N THR A 317 13.47 10.42 8.44
CA THR A 317 14.45 9.53 9.09
C THR A 317 14.68 8.23 8.32
N GLY A 318 13.92 8.01 7.23
CA GLY A 318 14.19 7.00 6.22
C GLY A 318 13.29 5.76 6.29
N HIS A 319 12.30 5.77 7.16
CA HIS A 319 11.30 4.73 7.28
C HIS A 319 10.48 4.60 5.99
N GLN A 320 9.98 3.40 5.72
CA GLN A 320 9.09 3.10 4.60
C GLN A 320 7.70 2.75 5.15
N ILE A 321 6.75 3.69 5.04
CA ILE A 321 5.41 3.54 5.62
C ILE A 321 4.34 3.56 4.53
N HIS A 322 3.28 2.80 4.73
CA HIS A 322 2.05 2.90 3.94
C HIS A 322 1.09 3.86 4.65
N ILE A 323 0.90 5.06 4.11
CA ILE A 323 -0.03 6.06 4.64
C ILE A 323 -1.33 6.07 3.84
N PRO A 324 -2.49 6.44 4.41
CA PRO A 324 -3.70 6.66 3.63
C PRO A 324 -3.47 7.75 2.58
N ARG A 325 -3.98 7.56 1.36
CA ARG A 325 -3.85 8.56 0.30
C ARG A 325 -4.54 9.88 0.63
N ARG A 326 -5.66 9.82 1.35
CA ARG A 326 -6.46 10.98 1.76
C ARG A 326 -6.75 10.88 3.25
N PRO A 327 -5.76 11.14 4.11
CA PRO A 327 -5.97 11.08 5.54
C PRO A 327 -6.95 12.18 5.96
N SER A 328 -7.82 11.85 6.90
CA SER A 328 -8.94 12.66 7.35
C SER A 328 -8.86 13.01 8.84
N ARG A 329 -8.06 12.26 9.59
CA ARG A 329 -7.87 12.33 11.04
C ARG A 329 -6.39 12.47 11.33
N ILE A 330 -5.84 13.61 10.93
CA ILE A 330 -4.41 13.89 10.98
C ILE A 330 -4.06 14.43 12.37
N ILE A 331 -3.06 13.83 13.02
CA ILE A 331 -2.34 14.46 14.14
C ILE A 331 -1.05 15.05 13.59
N TYR A 332 -0.79 16.32 13.91
CA TYR A 332 0.45 17.01 13.55
C TYR A 332 1.15 17.49 14.81
N HIS A 333 2.29 16.92 15.14
CA HIS A 333 3.05 17.28 16.33
C HIS A 333 4.35 17.98 15.94
N GLY A 334 4.39 19.30 16.08
CA GLY A 334 5.51 20.12 15.66
C GLY A 334 5.16 21.61 15.56
N GLU A 335 6.19 22.41 15.36
CA GLU A 335 6.15 23.87 15.25
C GLU A 335 5.67 24.38 13.89
N THR A 336 5.71 23.54 12.84
CA THR A 336 5.32 23.90 11.47
C THR A 336 3.89 23.49 11.10
N MET A 337 2.97 23.36 12.08
CA MET A 337 1.55 23.02 11.82
C MET A 337 0.86 24.00 10.85
N GLY A 338 1.31 25.25 10.79
CA GLY A 338 0.83 26.22 9.80
C GLY A 338 1.00 25.76 8.35
N ASP A 339 2.00 24.93 8.04
CA ASP A 339 2.19 24.34 6.70
C ASP A 339 0.97 23.48 6.30
N LEU A 340 0.43 22.70 7.25
CA LEU A 340 -0.77 21.88 7.04
C LEU A 340 -1.99 22.75 6.68
N PHE A 341 -2.15 23.87 7.40
CA PHE A 341 -3.26 24.80 7.19
C PHE A 341 -3.15 25.60 5.90
N ALA A 342 -1.93 25.87 5.41
CA ALA A 342 -1.69 26.52 4.12
C ALA A 342 -2.21 25.67 2.95
N LEU A 343 -2.11 24.33 3.05
CA LEU A 343 -2.65 23.39 2.08
C LEU A 343 -4.16 23.12 2.25
N GLY A 344 -4.80 23.75 3.25
CA GLY A 344 -6.21 23.55 3.56
C GLY A 344 -6.52 22.19 4.20
N ALA A 345 -5.51 21.48 4.70
CA ALA A 345 -5.71 20.28 5.50
C ALA A 345 -6.08 20.65 6.95
N LYS A 346 -6.77 19.73 7.63
CA LYS A 346 -7.22 19.91 9.02
C LYS A 346 -6.50 18.89 9.91
N ALA A 347 -6.01 19.36 11.05
CA ALA A 347 -5.58 18.48 12.13
C ALA A 347 -6.74 18.24 13.10
N ILE A 348 -6.80 17.04 13.68
CA ILE A 348 -7.67 16.72 14.82
C ILE A 348 -6.91 16.78 16.15
N GLY A 349 -5.58 16.75 16.10
CA GLY A 349 -4.72 16.89 17.27
C GLY A 349 -3.33 17.41 16.93
N GLY A 350 -2.65 17.95 17.93
CA GLY A 350 -1.28 18.43 17.83
C GLY A 350 -0.79 19.09 19.12
N SER A 351 0.46 19.59 19.11
CA SER A 351 1.00 20.33 20.25
C SER A 351 0.49 21.78 20.22
N LEU A 352 -0.37 22.14 21.19
CA LEU A 352 -0.91 23.50 21.25
C LEU A 352 0.08 24.51 21.86
N ARG A 353 1.14 24.04 22.52
CA ARG A 353 2.17 24.90 23.14
C ARG A 353 2.80 25.88 22.15
N PHE A 354 3.07 25.44 20.92
CA PHE A 354 3.63 26.28 19.86
C PHE A 354 2.58 27.15 19.16
N SER A 355 1.31 26.79 19.30
CA SER A 355 0.22 27.29 18.45
C SER A 355 -0.68 28.31 19.17
N GLU A 356 -0.61 28.41 20.50
CA GLU A 356 -1.48 29.24 21.33
C GLU A 356 -1.48 30.73 20.94
N TYR A 357 -0.33 31.25 20.52
CA TYR A 357 -0.14 32.66 20.09
C TYR A 357 0.11 32.80 18.59
N SER A 358 0.02 31.70 17.84
CA SER A 358 0.27 31.69 16.41
C SER A 358 -0.72 32.56 15.63
N VAL A 359 -0.31 33.00 14.44
CA VAL A 359 -1.16 33.77 13.52
C VAL A 359 -2.39 32.98 13.03
N TYR A 360 -2.39 31.67 13.22
CA TYR A 360 -3.45 30.74 12.85
C TYR A 360 -4.24 30.20 14.05
N LYS A 361 -4.12 30.81 15.24
CA LYS A 361 -4.88 30.44 16.46
C LYS A 361 -6.37 30.17 16.22
N HIS A 362 -7.02 31.00 15.38
CA HIS A 362 -8.43 30.86 15.03
C HIS A 362 -8.79 29.51 14.36
N ARG A 363 -7.81 28.79 13.81
CA ARG A 363 -7.98 27.47 13.18
C ARG A 363 -7.83 26.30 14.15
N LEU A 364 -7.38 26.56 15.38
CA LEU A 364 -7.11 25.54 16.39
C LEU A 364 -8.36 25.11 17.18
N GLY A 365 -9.51 25.75 16.99
CA GLY A 365 -10.73 25.48 17.79
C GLY A 365 -11.24 24.02 17.73
N HIS A 366 -10.76 23.22 16.78
CA HIS A 366 -11.09 21.80 16.64
C HIS A 366 -9.88 20.87 16.83
N VAL A 367 -8.72 21.41 17.18
CA VAL A 367 -7.47 20.65 17.36
C VAL A 367 -7.32 20.34 18.85
N ALA A 368 -7.34 19.06 19.20
CA ALA A 368 -7.09 18.63 20.57
C ALA A 368 -5.59 18.71 20.90
N ASP A 369 -5.26 19.11 22.13
CA ASP A 369 -3.89 19.04 22.62
C ASP A 369 -3.51 17.58 22.91
N VAL A 370 -2.44 17.10 22.28
CA VAL A 370 -1.89 15.76 22.50
C VAL A 370 -0.63 15.77 23.37
N GLY A 371 -0.26 16.94 23.91
CA GLY A 371 0.89 17.11 24.80
C GLY A 371 2.22 17.35 24.07
N LEU A 372 3.23 17.72 24.86
CA LEU A 372 4.63 17.83 24.46
C LEU A 372 5.51 17.30 25.61
N PRO A 373 6.08 16.08 25.52
CA PRO A 373 6.07 15.15 24.36
C PRO A 373 4.68 14.55 24.09
N LEU A 374 4.53 13.86 22.95
CA LEU A 374 3.28 13.22 22.53
C LEU A 374 2.79 12.19 23.57
N ASP A 375 1.59 12.42 24.12
CA ASP A 375 0.91 11.49 25.03
C ASP A 375 0.18 10.41 24.22
N THR A 376 0.55 9.14 24.44
CA THR A 376 0.02 7.99 23.69
C THR A 376 -1.47 7.75 23.94
N ARG A 377 -1.97 8.05 25.14
CA ARG A 377 -3.37 7.87 25.52
C ARG A 377 -4.24 8.92 24.87
N LEU A 378 -3.83 10.19 24.91
CA LEU A 378 -4.52 11.29 24.23
C LEU A 378 -4.51 11.08 22.72
N THR A 379 -3.36 10.70 22.16
CA THR A 379 -3.20 10.41 20.73
C THR A 379 -4.13 9.29 20.27
N ARG A 380 -4.19 8.17 21.01
CA ARG A 380 -5.06 7.04 20.69
C ARG A 380 -6.55 7.39 20.81
N ALA A 381 -6.92 8.22 21.78
CA ALA A 381 -8.31 8.62 21.99
C ALA A 381 -8.91 9.41 20.81
N LEU A 382 -8.05 10.06 20.01
CA LEU A 382 -8.46 10.77 18.81
C LEU A 382 -8.67 9.87 17.58
N ASP A 383 -8.26 8.60 17.67
CA ASP A 383 -8.34 7.60 16.60
C ASP A 383 -7.79 8.17 15.26
N PRO A 384 -6.50 8.51 15.18
CA PRO A 384 -5.91 9.10 13.98
C PRO A 384 -5.80 8.09 12.82
N ASP A 385 -5.84 8.58 11.58
CA ASP A 385 -5.50 7.79 10.39
C ASP A 385 -4.11 8.12 9.81
N LEU A 386 -3.50 9.22 10.25
CA LEU A 386 -2.11 9.60 10.00
C LEU A 386 -1.57 10.43 11.17
N ILE A 387 -0.35 10.13 11.59
CA ILE A 387 0.41 10.93 12.56
C ILE A 387 1.66 11.48 11.89
N ILE A 388 1.85 12.79 11.96
CA ILE A 388 3.02 13.48 11.44
C ILE A 388 3.79 14.05 12.64
N ILE A 389 5.02 13.60 12.83
CA ILE A 389 5.90 14.05 13.91
C ILE A 389 7.01 14.91 13.29
N ALA A 390 7.06 16.19 13.62
CA ALA A 390 8.03 17.13 13.06
C ALA A 390 9.36 17.14 13.85
N ASN A 391 9.90 15.95 14.11
CA ASN A 391 11.22 15.78 14.70
C ASN A 391 11.85 14.46 14.21
N SER A 392 13.10 14.22 14.60
CA SER A 392 13.85 13.01 14.25
C SER A 392 14.08 12.10 15.47
N ASP A 393 13.29 12.23 16.53
CA ASP A 393 13.44 11.43 17.75
C ASP A 393 12.84 10.03 17.52
N GLU A 394 13.73 9.04 17.35
CA GLU A 394 13.33 7.65 17.09
C GLU A 394 12.59 7.03 18.27
N GLN A 395 12.91 7.41 19.51
CA GLN A 395 12.22 6.88 20.69
C GLN A 395 10.77 7.40 20.76
N GLU A 396 10.54 8.65 20.34
CA GLU A 396 9.20 9.19 20.19
C GLU A 396 8.44 8.53 19.03
N TYR A 397 9.09 8.32 17.89
CA TYR A 397 8.52 7.62 16.75
C TYR A 397 8.05 6.20 17.13
N GLU A 398 8.91 5.36 17.71
CA GLU A 398 8.59 3.97 18.08
C GLU A 398 7.39 3.88 19.02
N ARG A 399 7.29 4.81 19.97
CA ARG A 399 6.21 4.88 20.96
C ARG A 399 4.84 5.15 20.33
N ILE A 400 4.82 5.91 19.23
CA ILE A 400 3.61 6.43 18.59
C ILE A 400 3.22 5.62 17.34
N ALA A 401 4.20 5.03 16.65
CA ALA A 401 3.99 4.24 15.43
C ALA A 401 3.01 3.07 15.60
N GLY A 402 2.85 2.56 16.83
CA GLY A 402 1.85 1.53 17.16
C GLY A 402 0.39 2.01 17.21
N ILE A 403 0.12 3.31 17.06
CA ILE A 403 -1.24 3.89 17.13
C ILE A 403 -1.87 3.99 15.74
N ALA A 404 -1.16 4.55 14.77
CA ALA A 404 -1.59 4.76 13.39
C ALA A 404 -0.35 4.91 12.47
N PRO A 405 -0.50 4.84 11.13
CA PRO A 405 0.59 5.16 10.21
C PRO A 405 1.24 6.49 10.62
N THR A 406 2.53 6.43 10.92
CA THR A 406 3.30 7.54 11.49
C THR A 406 4.46 7.85 10.58
N VAL A 407 4.73 9.13 10.36
CA VAL A 407 5.85 9.62 9.53
C VAL A 407 6.62 10.70 10.28
N THR A 408 7.95 10.69 10.18
CA THR A 408 8.80 11.80 10.62
C THR A 408 8.88 12.88 9.53
N PHE A 409 8.79 14.15 9.94
CA PHE A 409 8.72 15.29 9.05
C PHE A 409 9.86 16.27 9.34
N ASN A 410 10.62 16.62 8.30
CA ASN A 410 11.72 17.58 8.42
C ASN A 410 11.19 19.01 8.51
N SER A 411 10.95 19.51 9.73
CA SER A 411 10.54 20.91 9.93
C SER A 411 11.65 21.92 9.60
N PHE A 412 12.91 21.48 9.54
CA PHE A 412 14.06 22.30 9.18
C PHE A 412 14.29 22.42 7.67
N ALA A 413 13.59 21.62 6.85
CA ALA A 413 13.66 21.73 5.40
C ALA A 413 13.14 23.09 4.91
N THR A 414 13.46 23.44 3.66
CA THR A 414 12.96 24.69 3.04
C THR A 414 11.43 24.70 2.97
N LEU A 415 10.82 25.89 2.93
CA LEU A 415 9.36 26.04 2.86
C LEU A 415 8.78 25.29 1.65
N GLU A 416 9.48 25.33 0.52
CA GLU A 416 9.18 24.64 -0.71
C GLU A 416 9.18 23.12 -0.54
N GLU A 417 10.23 22.56 0.05
CA GLU A 417 10.35 21.12 0.31
C GLU A 417 9.27 20.64 1.29
N ARG A 418 9.03 21.40 2.36
CA ARG A 418 8.01 21.09 3.37
C ARG A 418 6.61 21.03 2.77
N LEU A 419 6.21 22.05 2.01
CA LEU A 419 4.89 22.10 1.39
C LEU A 419 4.72 21.06 0.29
N ARG A 420 5.75 20.77 -0.50
CA ARG A 420 5.70 19.68 -1.51
C ARG A 420 5.60 18.31 -0.86
N THR A 421 6.32 18.08 0.23
CA THR A 421 6.28 16.82 0.99
C THR A 421 4.88 16.59 1.57
N LEU A 422 4.32 17.59 2.26
CA LEU A 422 2.95 17.52 2.77
C LEU A 422 1.93 17.41 1.62
N GLY A 423 2.14 18.13 0.51
CA GLY A 423 1.30 18.01 -0.69
C GLY A 423 1.23 16.58 -1.21
N SER A 424 2.38 15.91 -1.33
CA SER A 424 2.46 14.51 -1.76
C SER A 424 1.77 13.55 -0.78
N TRP A 425 1.99 13.73 0.54
CA TRP A 425 1.42 12.84 1.55
C TRP A 425 -0.10 13.00 1.73
N LEU A 426 -0.65 14.15 1.37
CA LEU A 426 -2.05 14.50 1.63
C LEU A 426 -2.92 14.57 0.35
N ASP A 427 -2.40 14.17 -0.81
CA ASP A 427 -3.06 14.29 -2.15
C ASP A 427 -3.44 15.75 -2.44
N LYS A 428 -2.49 16.66 -2.17
CA LYS A 428 -2.59 18.13 -2.21
C LYS A 428 -1.42 18.80 -2.96
N GLU A 429 -0.80 18.09 -3.89
CA GLU A 429 0.34 18.57 -4.68
C GLU A 429 -0.03 19.83 -5.48
N ARG A 430 -1.26 19.88 -6.01
CA ARG A 430 -1.75 21.05 -6.75
C ARG A 430 -1.89 22.26 -5.83
N GLU A 431 -2.48 22.09 -4.65
CA GLU A 431 -2.61 23.16 -3.67
C GLU A 431 -1.25 23.67 -3.19
N ALA A 432 -0.28 22.77 -3.02
CA ALA A 432 1.09 23.13 -2.64
C ALA A 432 1.75 24.03 -3.69
N GLU A 433 1.75 23.63 -4.97
CA GLU A 433 2.35 24.44 -6.04
C GLU A 433 1.61 25.77 -6.24
N GLN A 434 0.27 25.77 -6.14
CA GLN A 434 -0.52 26.99 -6.22
C GLN A 434 -0.19 27.96 -5.08
N TRP A 435 -0.07 27.45 -3.84
CA TRP A 435 0.27 28.27 -2.69
C TRP A 435 1.68 28.83 -2.81
N LEU A 436 2.66 28.00 -3.19
CA LEU A 436 4.06 28.40 -3.35
C LEU A 436 4.22 29.47 -4.42
N SER A 437 3.60 29.29 -5.58
CA SER A 437 3.60 30.28 -6.66
C SER A 437 2.98 31.60 -6.21
N ALA A 438 1.80 31.56 -5.57
CA ALA A 438 1.13 32.76 -5.08
C ALA A 438 1.92 33.44 -3.94
N PHE A 439 2.62 32.69 -3.09
CA PHE A 439 3.49 33.22 -2.06
C PHE A 439 4.70 33.93 -2.68
N ALA A 440 5.41 33.29 -3.62
CA ALA A 440 6.56 33.87 -4.29
C ALA A 440 6.23 35.19 -4.99
N THR A 441 5.12 35.25 -5.74
CA THR A 441 4.67 36.50 -6.38
C THR A 441 4.38 37.60 -5.38
N ARG A 442 3.67 37.30 -4.28
CA ARG A 442 3.34 38.30 -3.26
C ARG A 442 4.58 38.74 -2.46
N ASN A 443 5.50 37.82 -2.19
CA ASN A 443 6.76 38.12 -1.51
C ASN A 443 7.63 39.07 -2.34
N LEU A 444 7.77 38.79 -3.65
CA LEU A 444 8.47 39.68 -4.56
C LEU A 444 7.78 41.06 -4.62
N GLY A 445 6.45 41.09 -4.75
CA GLY A 445 5.69 42.34 -4.78
C GLY A 445 5.85 43.18 -3.50
N MET A 446 5.85 42.53 -2.33
CA MET A 446 6.12 43.19 -1.05
C MET A 446 7.51 43.85 -1.04
N TRP A 447 8.55 43.13 -1.46
CA TRP A 447 9.91 43.69 -1.50
C TRP A 447 10.06 44.80 -2.52
N GLN A 448 9.41 44.70 -3.67
CA GLN A 448 9.38 45.79 -4.65
C GLN A 448 8.71 47.06 -4.08
N GLN A 449 7.62 46.90 -3.32
CA GLN A 449 6.98 48.02 -2.62
C GLN A 449 7.90 48.62 -1.55
N LEU A 450 8.63 47.78 -0.81
CA LEU A 450 9.57 48.24 0.22
C LEU A 450 10.87 48.80 -0.32
N GLY A 451 11.20 48.57 -1.60
CA GLY A 451 12.42 49.07 -2.22
C GLY A 451 12.55 50.59 -2.26
N THR A 452 11.47 51.35 -1.98
CA THR A 452 11.54 52.81 -1.80
C THR A 452 11.98 53.22 -0.39
N GLU A 453 11.82 52.33 0.59
CA GLU A 453 12.10 52.55 2.03
C GLU A 453 13.40 51.87 2.49
N ILE A 454 13.97 50.99 1.67
CA ILE A 454 15.15 50.18 1.99
C ILE A 454 16.21 50.44 0.92
N THR A 455 17.43 50.72 1.37
CA THR A 455 18.57 50.92 0.49
C THR A 455 19.17 49.58 0.03
N VAL A 456 19.71 49.54 -1.18
CA VAL A 456 20.34 48.32 -1.71
C VAL A 456 21.55 47.97 -0.86
N GLY A 457 21.54 46.75 -0.29
CA GLY A 457 22.61 46.25 0.59
C GLY A 457 22.41 46.58 2.06
N GLU A 458 21.32 47.24 2.44
CA GLU A 458 20.99 47.51 3.85
C GLU A 458 20.89 46.21 4.66
N THR A 459 21.52 46.21 5.82
CA THR A 459 21.64 45.02 6.67
C THR A 459 20.57 44.97 7.76
N ALA A 460 20.11 43.77 8.10
CA ALA A 460 19.20 43.56 9.22
C ALA A 460 19.65 42.41 10.12
N SER A 461 19.47 42.60 11.42
CA SER A 461 19.81 41.62 12.44
C SER A 461 18.63 41.37 13.36
N VAL A 462 18.40 40.11 13.70
CA VAL A 462 17.31 39.70 14.57
C VAL A 462 17.89 39.07 15.83
N PHE A 463 17.49 39.57 17.00
CA PHE A 463 18.00 39.10 18.30
C PHE A 463 16.87 38.67 19.22
N ILE A 464 17.17 37.73 20.12
CA ILE A 464 16.27 37.32 21.21
C ILE A 464 17.07 36.98 22.47
N PHE A 465 16.56 37.39 23.63
CA PHE A 465 16.97 36.79 24.90
C PHE A 465 16.09 35.58 25.19
N ASP A 466 16.70 34.43 25.45
CA ASP A 466 15.98 33.21 25.83
C ASP A 466 16.73 32.49 26.96
N HIS A 467 16.06 31.57 27.66
CA HIS A 467 16.63 30.84 28.79
C HIS A 467 17.27 31.73 29.87
N GLY A 468 16.64 32.87 30.17
CA GLY A 468 17.16 33.86 31.12
C GLY A 468 17.95 34.95 30.41
N ASP A 469 19.26 34.99 30.64
CA ASP A 469 20.16 36.07 30.20
C ASP A 469 20.94 35.78 28.91
N ARG A 470 20.69 34.63 28.28
CA ARG A 470 21.39 34.20 27.07
C ARG A 470 20.85 34.92 25.84
N LEU A 471 21.76 35.53 25.08
CA LEU A 471 21.43 36.29 23.87
C LEU A 471 21.68 35.43 22.63
N PHE A 472 20.70 35.39 21.74
CA PHE A 472 20.81 34.69 20.47
C PHE A 472 20.62 35.65 19.31
N VAL A 473 21.38 35.43 18.24
CA VAL A 473 21.14 36.01 16.92
C VAL A 473 20.48 34.96 16.02
N MET A 474 19.44 35.37 15.29
CA MET A 474 18.70 34.45 14.42
C MET A 474 19.38 34.32 13.05
N GLY A 475 19.41 33.09 12.54
CA GLY A 475 19.97 32.73 11.24
C GLY A 475 18.87 32.32 10.25
N MET A 476 18.87 31.06 9.81
CA MET A 476 17.96 30.55 8.77
C MET A 476 16.51 30.29 9.25
N SER A 477 16.21 30.50 10.54
CA SER A 477 14.94 30.09 11.15
C SER A 477 14.14 31.28 11.69
N GLY A 478 12.83 31.06 11.87
CA GLY A 478 11.95 32.07 12.48
C GLY A 478 11.80 33.34 11.63
N PHE A 479 11.79 34.49 12.31
CA PHE A 479 11.50 35.79 11.71
C PHE A 479 12.59 36.26 10.71
N SER A 480 13.87 36.00 11.00
CA SER A 480 15.00 36.42 10.13
C SER A 480 14.92 35.83 8.73
N ALA A 481 14.43 34.59 8.61
CA ALA A 481 14.22 33.96 7.32
C ALA A 481 13.31 34.79 6.39
N ALA A 482 12.41 35.61 6.96
CA ALA A 482 11.48 36.45 6.19
C ALA A 482 12.07 37.80 5.80
N LEU A 483 13.22 38.19 6.36
CA LEU A 483 13.89 39.46 6.10
C LEU A 483 14.92 39.35 4.97
N TYR A 484 15.64 38.23 4.92
CA TYR A 484 16.75 38.07 3.97
C TYR A 484 16.25 37.74 2.57
N HIS A 485 16.49 38.67 1.64
CA HIS A 485 16.03 38.58 0.27
C HIS A 485 16.94 39.42 -0.65
N PRO A 486 17.18 39.04 -1.92
CA PRO A 486 18.03 39.83 -2.82
C PRO A 486 17.56 41.27 -3.07
N GLN A 487 16.25 41.52 -2.91
CA GLN A 487 15.63 42.85 -2.99
C GLN A 487 15.20 43.41 -1.62
N GLY A 488 15.57 42.72 -0.54
CA GLY A 488 15.28 43.09 0.84
C GLY A 488 16.56 43.29 1.62
N PHE A 489 16.51 43.00 2.92
CA PHE A 489 17.68 43.12 3.77
C PHE A 489 18.73 42.04 3.49
N GLN A 490 19.99 42.39 3.71
CA GLN A 490 21.09 41.44 3.79
C GLN A 490 21.40 41.11 5.26
N PRO A 491 21.96 39.93 5.55
CA PRO A 491 22.50 39.66 6.88
C PRO A 491 23.75 40.52 7.13
N ALA A 492 23.99 40.91 8.38
CA ALA A 492 25.30 41.44 8.78
C ALA A 492 26.40 40.38 8.59
N GLU A 493 27.65 40.79 8.36
CA GLU A 493 28.74 39.87 8.02
C GLU A 493 28.91 38.71 9.01
N PRO A 494 28.86 38.90 10.35
CA PRO A 494 28.94 37.77 11.28
C PRO A 494 27.73 36.83 11.22
N ILE A 495 26.56 37.34 10.82
CA ILE A 495 25.34 36.53 10.63
C ILE A 495 25.44 35.70 9.35
N GLN A 496 26.12 36.21 8.31
CA GLN A 496 26.36 35.42 7.10
C GLN A 496 27.07 34.10 7.42
N LYS A 497 28.01 34.09 8.37
CA LYS A 497 28.67 32.84 8.84
C LYS A 497 27.68 31.86 9.46
N VAL A 498 26.74 32.34 10.27
CA VAL A 498 25.67 31.53 10.87
C VAL A 498 24.79 30.89 9.78
N LEU A 499 24.51 31.64 8.71
CA LEU A 499 23.73 31.15 7.56
C LEU A 499 24.52 30.14 6.71
N ASP A 500 25.81 30.38 6.49
CA ASP A 500 26.70 29.50 5.72
C ASP A 500 26.85 28.13 6.40
N GLU A 501 26.87 28.12 7.75
CA GLU A 501 26.84 26.91 8.58
C GLU A 501 25.45 26.26 8.68
N ARG A 502 24.44 26.84 8.05
CA ARG A 502 23.04 26.41 8.05
C ARG A 502 22.39 26.35 9.43
N LEU A 503 22.80 27.25 10.32
CA LEU A 503 22.26 27.33 11.67
C LEU A 503 20.98 28.17 11.70
N GLY A 504 20.00 27.69 12.48
CA GLY A 504 18.76 28.43 12.71
C GLY A 504 18.97 29.68 13.56
N PHE A 505 19.93 29.65 14.48
CA PHE A 505 20.33 30.71 15.40
C PHE A 505 21.72 30.38 15.98
N ALA A 506 22.38 31.38 16.58
CA ALA A 506 23.63 31.21 17.32
C ALA A 506 23.58 32.03 18.62
N GLU A 507 24.12 31.46 19.70
CA GLU A 507 24.31 32.20 20.94
C GLU A 507 25.51 33.14 20.80
N ILE A 508 25.37 34.35 21.34
CA ILE A 508 26.43 35.35 21.40
C ILE A 508 26.49 35.94 22.80
N GLU A 509 27.67 36.40 23.19
CA GLU A 509 27.82 37.17 24.41
C GLU A 509 27.18 38.56 24.24
N PRO A 510 26.50 39.11 25.25
CA PRO A 510 25.83 40.42 25.13
C PRO A 510 26.77 41.56 24.71
N ASN A 511 28.07 41.47 25.02
CA ASN A 511 29.07 42.47 24.61
C ASN A 511 29.45 42.39 23.13
N GLN A 512 29.17 41.28 22.43
CA GLN A 512 29.38 41.09 20.99
C GLN A 512 28.23 41.65 20.16
N LEU A 513 27.12 42.06 20.79
CA LEU A 513 25.94 42.62 20.11
C LEU A 513 26.30 43.70 19.07
N PRO A 514 27.23 44.66 19.33
CA PRO A 514 27.62 45.66 18.32
C PRO A 514 28.20 45.07 17.03
N ASP A 515 28.91 43.95 17.10
CA ASP A 515 29.52 43.31 15.93
C ASP A 515 28.46 42.66 15.04
N TYR A 516 27.37 42.18 15.64
CA TYR A 516 26.25 41.53 14.94
C TYR A 516 25.15 42.52 14.53
N ALA A 517 25.19 43.77 14.99
CA ALA A 517 24.16 44.76 14.73
C ALA A 517 24.25 45.32 13.30
N GLY A 518 23.28 44.97 12.45
CA GLY A 518 23.10 45.60 11.14
C GLY A 518 22.48 47.00 11.23
N ASP A 519 22.21 47.58 10.07
CA ASP A 519 21.60 48.90 9.91
C ASP A 519 20.20 48.96 10.55
N ARG A 520 19.47 47.83 10.52
CA ARG A 520 18.21 47.64 11.24
C ARG A 520 18.29 46.52 12.25
N ILE A 521 17.76 46.78 13.45
CA ILE A 521 17.67 45.79 14.52
C ILE A 521 16.22 45.39 14.74
N PHE A 522 15.94 44.10 14.65
CA PHE A 522 14.67 43.50 15.06
C PHE A 522 14.88 42.75 16.37
N MET A 523 14.37 43.31 17.46
CA MET A 523 14.46 42.71 18.78
C MET A 523 13.19 41.92 19.06
N LEU A 524 13.31 40.59 19.14
CA LEU A 524 12.21 39.72 19.49
C LEU A 524 11.89 39.86 20.98
N ILE A 525 10.62 40.12 21.31
CA ILE A 525 10.14 40.22 22.68
C ILE A 525 9.89 38.79 23.19
N PRO A 526 10.67 38.31 24.18
CA PRO A 526 10.48 36.98 24.75
C PRO A 526 9.23 36.91 25.63
N THR A 527 8.68 35.71 25.76
CA THR A 527 7.52 35.44 26.63
C THR A 527 7.92 35.13 28.06
N ALA A 528 9.09 34.51 28.27
CA ALA A 528 9.58 34.16 29.60
C ALA A 528 9.87 35.42 30.44
N PRO A 529 9.34 35.53 31.68
CA PRO A 529 9.50 36.72 32.52
C PRO A 529 10.95 37.12 32.77
N ASP A 530 11.84 36.14 32.99
CA ASP A 530 13.25 36.42 33.27
C ASP A 530 13.98 36.94 32.03
N SER A 531 13.75 36.36 30.86
CA SER A 531 14.30 36.87 29.59
C SER A 531 13.76 38.25 29.23
N LYS A 532 12.49 38.52 29.54
CA LYS A 532 11.92 39.86 29.38
C LYS A 532 12.59 40.88 30.30
N ARG A 533 12.85 40.52 31.56
CA ARG A 533 13.61 41.36 32.49
C ARG A 533 15.03 41.63 31.98
N THR A 534 15.72 40.63 31.46
CA THR A 534 17.05 40.80 30.86
C THR A 534 17.01 41.76 29.67
N LEU A 535 16.02 41.60 28.78
CA LEU A 535 15.81 42.51 27.67
C LEU A 535 15.64 43.95 28.18
N ASP A 536 14.76 44.19 29.16
CA ASP A 536 14.53 45.53 29.73
C ASP A 536 15.82 46.15 30.30
N LEU A 537 16.69 45.34 30.93
CA LEU A 537 18.01 45.80 31.42
C LEU A 537 18.94 46.18 30.25
N MET A 538 19.00 45.36 29.20
CA MET A 538 19.80 45.66 28.01
C MET A 538 19.33 46.94 27.32
N LEU A 539 18.03 47.14 27.15
CA LEU A 539 17.47 48.35 26.52
C LEU A 539 17.83 49.64 27.28
N ASN A 540 18.11 49.55 28.58
CA ASN A 540 18.54 50.67 29.42
C ASN A 540 20.07 50.83 29.52
N SER A 541 20.84 49.95 28.90
CA SER A 541 22.31 49.95 28.98
C SER A 541 22.96 51.02 28.10
N ALA A 542 24.20 51.39 28.45
CA ALA A 542 25.02 52.26 27.60
C ALA A 542 25.40 51.59 26.27
N LEU A 543 25.60 50.27 26.29
CA LEU A 543 25.91 49.46 25.10
C LEU A 543 24.80 49.61 24.06
N TRP A 544 23.54 49.35 24.46
CA TRP A 544 22.39 49.47 23.57
C TRP A 544 22.25 50.87 22.98
N ARG A 545 22.30 51.92 23.82
CA ARG A 545 22.20 53.32 23.36
C ARG A 545 23.36 53.77 22.47
N SER A 546 24.46 53.02 22.47
CA SER A 546 25.63 53.33 21.62
C SER A 546 25.48 52.86 20.18
N LEU A 547 24.58 51.89 19.91
CA LEU A 547 24.43 51.28 18.60
C LEU A 547 23.93 52.28 17.55
N PRO A 548 24.48 52.27 16.31
CA PRO A 548 24.04 53.15 15.24
C PRO A 548 22.54 53.05 14.94
N ALA A 549 22.02 51.83 14.78
CA ALA A 549 20.60 51.57 14.52
C ALA A 549 19.68 52.15 15.61
N VAL A 550 20.09 52.04 16.89
CA VAL A 550 19.33 52.59 18.03
C VAL A 550 19.28 54.11 17.97
N ARG A 551 20.41 54.77 17.69
CA ARG A 551 20.48 56.24 17.59
C ARG A 551 19.69 56.78 16.39
N GLN A 552 19.58 56.00 15.33
CA GLN A 552 18.84 56.34 14.11
C GLN A 552 17.36 55.96 14.18
N GLY A 553 16.90 55.34 15.28
CA GLY A 553 15.52 54.89 15.43
C GLY A 553 15.15 53.69 14.54
N GLN A 554 16.14 52.95 14.03
CA GLN A 554 15.97 51.79 13.16
C GLN A 554 15.87 50.48 13.98
N VAL A 555 15.05 50.52 15.03
CA VAL A 555 14.83 49.40 15.95
C VAL A 555 13.37 49.03 15.98
N TYR A 556 13.09 47.75 15.80
CA TYR A 556 11.73 47.21 15.71
C TYR A 556 11.56 46.10 16.74
N PHE A 557 10.51 46.19 17.54
CA PHE A 557 10.18 45.17 18.53
C PHE A 557 9.08 44.24 18.00
N VAL A 558 9.31 42.94 18.08
CA VAL A 558 8.44 41.93 17.45
C VAL A 558 8.10 40.83 18.45
N GLU A 559 6.82 40.54 18.66
CA GLU A 559 6.35 39.44 19.54
C GLU A 559 6.89 38.08 19.06
N ALA A 560 7.77 37.45 19.85
CA ALA A 560 8.48 36.23 19.44
C ALA A 560 7.54 35.04 19.24
N ASP A 561 6.62 34.82 20.18
CA ASP A 561 5.61 33.76 20.18
C ASP A 561 4.62 33.84 19.02
N ARG A 562 4.48 35.01 18.41
CA ARG A 562 3.56 35.23 17.30
C ARG A 562 4.24 35.20 15.94
N TRP A 563 5.44 35.76 15.82
CA TRP A 563 6.07 36.04 14.53
C TRP A 563 7.37 35.28 14.27
N ASN A 564 7.98 34.66 15.28
CA ASN A 564 9.26 33.96 15.13
C ASN A 564 9.10 32.50 14.66
N TRP A 565 8.21 32.25 13.70
CA TRP A 565 7.93 30.91 13.18
C TRP A 565 8.19 30.83 11.68
N ASN A 566 8.68 29.67 11.23
CA ASN A 566 9.03 29.45 9.83
C ASN A 566 7.89 28.83 9.00
N ASP A 567 6.72 28.58 9.61
CA ASP A 567 5.59 27.95 8.95
C ASP A 567 4.96 28.86 7.88
N ALA A 568 4.32 28.24 6.89
CA ALA A 568 3.72 28.87 5.74
C ALA A 568 2.71 29.98 6.10
N MET A 569 1.89 29.77 7.13
CA MET A 569 0.87 30.73 7.53
C MET A 569 1.49 31.98 8.16
N THR A 570 2.51 31.82 8.99
CA THR A 570 3.29 32.93 9.56
C THR A 570 4.02 33.69 8.46
N ARG A 571 4.73 32.98 7.57
CA ARG A 571 5.40 33.55 6.38
C ARG A 571 4.44 34.39 5.53
N GLN A 572 3.25 33.86 5.26
CA GLN A 572 2.24 34.57 4.49
C GLN A 572 1.71 35.82 5.20
N LYS A 573 1.54 35.77 6.53
CA LYS A 573 1.07 36.93 7.29
C LYS A 573 2.13 38.04 7.35
N LEU A 574 3.40 37.67 7.43
CA LEU A 574 4.53 38.59 7.41
C LEU A 574 4.57 39.43 6.13
N LEU A 575 4.07 38.93 4.99
CA LEU A 575 3.95 39.72 3.76
C LEU A 575 3.15 41.02 3.91
N THR A 576 2.24 41.06 4.89
CA THR A 576 1.42 42.25 5.18
C THR A 576 1.81 42.94 6.48
N ALA A 577 2.45 42.23 7.41
CA ALA A 577 2.85 42.78 8.70
C ALA A 577 4.20 43.50 8.61
N LEU A 578 5.15 42.98 7.83
CA LEU A 578 6.48 43.56 7.69
C LEU A 578 6.44 44.98 7.11
N PRO A 579 5.67 45.29 6.04
CA PRO A 579 5.59 46.67 5.56
C PRO A 579 5.03 47.64 6.60
N LYS A 580 4.02 47.22 7.36
CA LYS A 580 3.44 48.03 8.45
C LYS A 580 4.42 48.26 9.58
N LEU A 581 5.21 47.24 9.92
CA LEU A 581 6.26 47.33 10.94
C LEU A 581 7.33 48.35 10.53
N LEU A 582 7.65 48.41 9.23
CA LEU A 582 8.62 49.35 8.67
C LEU A 582 8.03 50.74 8.39
N GLY A 583 6.75 50.98 8.69
CA GLY A 583 6.10 52.28 8.50
C GLY A 583 5.66 52.59 7.06
N ALA A 584 5.69 51.62 6.14
CA ALA A 584 5.21 51.81 4.78
C ALA A 584 3.68 51.99 4.75
N SER A 585 3.21 53.04 4.06
CA SER A 585 1.78 53.29 3.85
C SER A 585 1.21 52.22 2.92
N SER A 586 0.14 51.55 3.38
CA SER A 586 -0.54 50.43 2.72
C SER A 586 -1.27 50.80 1.43
#